data_AF-A0A2A5E0X4-F1
#
_entry.id   AF-A0A2A5E0X4-F1
#
_cell.length_a   1.000
_cell.length_b   1.000
_cell.length_c   1.000
_cell.angle_alpha   90.00
_cell.angle_beta   90.00
_cell.angle_gamma   90.00
#
_symmetry.space_group_name_H-M   'P 1'
#
loop_
_entity.id
_entity.type
_entity.pdbx_description
1 polymer ?
#
loop_
_entity_poly.entity_id
_entity_poly.type
_entity_poly.pdbx_seq_one_letter_code
_entity_poly.pdbx_strand_id
1 'polypeptide(L)'
;MLQLIRPTIATIAIYTLMAIWNNFMEPLIFLNDDRHYPLALGMFKFSNDSEGDISLLMAGSFLMIIPILLMFFFFQKYIIKGISLGGLKDNLIIEEE
;
A
#
# COMPACT_ATOMS: atom_id res chain seq x y z
N MET A 1 19.46 -20.12 2.92
CA MET A 1 19.06 -18.90 3.67
C MET A 1 18.39 -17.86 2.77
N LEU A 2 18.98 -17.41 1.65
CA LEU A 2 18.43 -16.33 0.80
C LEU A 2 17.05 -16.60 0.18
N GLN A 3 16.68 -17.85 -0.13
CA GLN A 3 15.38 -18.19 -0.76
C GLN A 3 14.19 -18.11 0.20
N LEU A 4 14.40 -18.35 1.50
CA LEU A 4 13.36 -18.28 2.54
C LEU A 4 13.03 -16.83 2.95
N ILE A 5 13.97 -15.91 2.77
CA ILE A 5 13.83 -14.50 3.15
C ILE A 5 13.08 -13.69 2.07
N ARG A 6 13.02 -14.18 0.82
CA ARG A 6 12.30 -13.55 -0.30
C ARG A 6 10.84 -13.17 0.01
N PRO A 7 9.99 -14.05 0.58
CA PRO A 7 8.63 -13.67 0.95
C PRO A 7 8.60 -12.62 2.06
N THR A 8 9.51 -12.68 3.04
CA THR A 8 9.57 -11.70 4.13
C THR A 8 9.99 -10.32 3.63
N ILE A 9 11.00 -10.23 2.76
CA ILE A 9 11.41 -8.96 2.15
C ILE A 9 10.29 -8.38 1.28
N ALA A 10 9.58 -9.23 0.52
CA ALA A 10 8.43 -8.82 -0.26
C ALA A 10 7.35 -8.17 0.64
N THR A 11 6.98 -8.83 1.74
CA THR A 11 6.02 -8.29 2.70
C THR A 11 6.47 -6.95 3.28
N ILE A 12 7.71 -6.85 3.75
CA ILE A 12 8.24 -5.60 4.32
C ILE A 12 8.23 -4.48 3.27
N ALA A 13 8.69 -4.76 2.05
CA ALA A 13 8.69 -3.79 0.96
C ALA A 13 7.29 -3.27 0.64
N ILE A 14 6.28 -4.13 0.63
CA ILE A 14 4.88 -3.75 0.43
C ILE A 14 4.42 -2.82 1.55
N TYR A 15 4.59 -3.22 2.81
CA TYR A 15 4.16 -2.41 3.96
C TYR A 15 4.85 -1.06 3.99
N THR A 16 6.16 -1.01 3.74
CA THR A 16 6.93 0.23 3.70
C THR A 16 6.47 1.13 2.54
N LEU A 17 6.23 0.57 1.35
CA LEU A 17 5.76 1.36 0.21
C LEU A 17 4.36 1.91 0.46
N MET A 18 3.45 1.11 1.04
CA MET A 18 2.13 1.59 1.44
C MET A 18 2.21 2.69 2.49
N ALA A 19 3.08 2.54 3.48
CA ALA A 19 3.26 3.51 4.55
C ALA A 19 3.75 4.86 4.00
N ILE A 20 4.76 4.86 3.14
CA ILE A 20 5.31 6.08 2.53
C ILE A 20 4.30 6.70 1.57
N TRP A 21 3.63 5.90 0.74
CA TRP A 21 2.69 6.39 -0.27
C TRP A 21 1.44 7.05 0.33
N ASN A 22 0.93 6.51 1.44
CA ASN A 22 -0.21 7.07 2.16
C ASN A 22 0.21 8.08 3.24
N ASN A 23 1.49 8.43 3.31
CA ASN A 23 1.98 9.32 4.35
C ASN A 23 1.53 10.76 4.09
N PHE A 24 0.71 11.27 5.01
CA PHE A 24 0.21 12.64 4.97
C PHE A 24 0.89 13.55 6.00
N MET A 25 1.20 13.04 7.19
CA MET A 25 1.64 13.89 8.31
C MET A 25 3.09 14.37 8.19
N GLU A 26 4.03 13.49 7.84
CA GLU A 26 5.42 13.89 7.65
C GLU A 26 5.57 15.01 6.59
N PRO A 27 5.05 14.87 5.37
CA PRO A 27 5.18 15.92 4.36
C PRO A 27 4.48 17.21 4.77
N LEU A 28 3.33 17.15 5.46
CA LEU A 28 2.63 18.34 5.95
C LEU A 28 3.46 19.14 6.96
N ILE A 29 4.25 18.46 7.79
CA ILE A 29 5.08 19.11 8.83
C ILE A 29 6.41 19.62 8.24
N PHE A 30 7.03 18.85 7.34
CA PHE A 30 8.40 19.12 6.88
C PHE A 30 8.48 19.90 5.57
N LEU A 31 7.48 19.82 4.69
CA LEU A 31 7.52 20.49 3.39
C LEU A 31 6.89 21.88 3.48
N ASN A 32 7.62 22.86 2.96
CA ASN A 32 7.16 24.25 2.84
C ASN A 32 6.93 24.68 1.37
N ASP A 33 7.39 23.88 0.40
CA ASP A 33 7.23 24.15 -1.03
C ASP A 33 6.23 23.16 -1.64
N ASP A 34 5.12 23.69 -2.14
CA ASP A 34 4.01 22.97 -2.77
C ASP A 34 4.44 22.06 -3.93
N ARG A 35 5.57 22.35 -4.60
CA ARG A 35 6.07 21.55 -5.73
C ARG A 35 6.54 20.15 -5.35
N HIS A 36 6.81 19.92 -4.07
CA HIS A 36 7.29 18.64 -3.55
C HIS A 36 6.19 17.88 -2.81
N TYR A 37 4.94 18.35 -2.84
CA TYR A 37 3.88 17.71 -2.11
C TYR A 37 3.57 16.33 -2.69
N PRO A 38 3.56 15.29 -1.84
CA PRO A 38 3.01 14.02 -2.25
C PRO A 38 1.52 14.18 -2.53
N LEU A 39 0.98 13.30 -3.38
CA LEU A 39 -0.40 13.35 -3.85
C LEU A 39 -1.40 13.45 -2.68
N ALA A 40 -1.11 12.80 -1.55
CA ALA A 40 -1.96 12.83 -0.35
C ALA A 40 -2.14 14.26 0.19
N LEU A 41 -1.04 15.01 0.24
CA LEU A 41 -1.01 16.39 0.73
C LEU A 41 -1.59 17.36 -0.31
N GLY A 42 -1.29 17.15 -1.59
CA GLY A 42 -1.85 17.94 -2.69
C GLY A 42 -3.38 17.88 -2.71
N MET A 43 -3.96 16.69 -2.52
CA MET A 43 -5.42 16.50 -2.44
C MET A 43 -6.07 17.24 -1.27
N PHE A 44 -5.41 17.27 -0.10
CA PHE A 44 -5.90 18.02 1.06
C PHE A 44 -5.97 19.53 0.78
N LYS A 45 -4.99 20.07 0.06
CA LYS A 45 -4.99 21.48 -0.35
C LYS A 45 -6.21 21.82 -1.23
N PHE A 46 -6.52 20.97 -2.21
CA PHE A 46 -7.69 21.16 -3.09
C PHE A 46 -9.02 21.05 -2.35
N SER A 47 -9.07 20.30 -1.24
CA SER A 47 -10.25 20.24 -0.38
C SER A 47 -10.46 21.50 0.46
N ASN A 48 -9.42 22.32 0.64
CA ASN A 48 -9.44 23.48 1.52
C ASN A 48 -9.64 24.82 0.78
N ASP A 49 -9.58 24.81 -0.56
CA ASP A 49 -9.98 25.96 -1.39
C ASP A 49 -11.51 26.10 -1.37
N SER A 50 -12.01 27.34 -1.36
CA SER A 50 -13.39 27.70 -0.98
C SER A 50 -14.52 27.07 -1.79
N GLU A 51 -14.24 26.47 -2.95
CA GLU A 51 -15.22 25.73 -3.75
C GLU A 51 -14.95 24.23 -3.86
N GLY A 52 -13.89 23.72 -3.20
CA GLY A 52 -13.54 22.31 -3.06
C GLY A 52 -13.77 21.50 -4.34
N ASP A 53 -12.78 21.43 -5.23
CA ASP A 53 -12.96 20.76 -6.52
C ASP A 53 -13.06 19.24 -6.34
N ILE A 54 -14.28 18.76 -6.11
CA ILE A 54 -14.64 17.36 -5.86
C ILE A 54 -14.16 16.48 -7.01
N SER A 55 -14.18 17.00 -8.24
CA SER A 55 -13.69 16.28 -9.43
C SER A 55 -12.20 15.95 -9.30
N LEU A 56 -11.39 16.90 -8.81
CA LEU A 56 -9.97 16.69 -8.54
C LEU A 56 -9.74 15.73 -7.37
N LEU A 57 -10.54 15.81 -6.31
CA LEU A 57 -10.49 14.89 -5.18
C LEU A 57 -10.80 13.44 -5.59
N MET A 58 -11.81 13.24 -6.45
CA MET A 58 -12.14 11.91 -6.97
C MET A 58 -11.04 11.39 -7.90
N ALA A 59 -10.50 12.22 -8.79
CA ALA A 59 -9.38 11.85 -9.65
C ALA A 59 -8.12 11.49 -8.85
N GLY A 60 -7.78 12.28 -7.83
CA GLY A 60 -6.67 12.01 -6.92
C GLY A 60 -6.86 10.71 -6.12
N SER A 61 -8.10 10.45 -5.65
CA SER A 61 -8.43 9.22 -4.93
C SER A 61 -8.28 7.99 -5.83
N PHE A 62 -8.65 8.10 -7.11
CA PHE A 62 -8.43 7.04 -8.07
C PHE A 62 -6.93 6.78 -8.31
N LEU A 63 -6.14 7.83 -8.46
CA LEU A 63 -4.68 7.74 -8.59
C LEU A 63 -4.01 7.12 -7.35
N MET A 64 -4.52 7.39 -6.15
CA MET A 64 -4.02 6.79 -4.91
C MET A 64 -4.14 5.27 -4.86
N ILE A 65 -5.16 4.71 -5.52
CA ILE A 65 -5.42 3.26 -5.56
C ILE A 65 -4.48 2.55 -6.54
N ILE A 66 -4.01 3.22 -7.59
CA ILE A 66 -3.19 2.64 -8.66
C ILE A 66 -1.95 1.87 -8.15
N PRO A 67 -1.06 2.45 -7.31
CA PRO A 67 0.13 1.74 -6.86
C PRO A 67 -0.19 0.55 -5.96
N ILE A 68 -1.29 0.61 -5.19
CA ILE A 68 -1.76 -0.51 -4.38
C ILE A 68 -2.22 -1.65 -5.29
N LEU A 69 -2.98 -1.33 -6.36
CA LEU A 69 -3.37 -2.31 -7.37
C LEU A 69 -2.16 -2.92 -8.09
N LEU A 70 -1.19 -2.09 -8.51
CA LEU A 70 0.04 -2.58 -9.14
C LEU A 70 0.76 -3.56 -8.22
N MET A 71 0.95 -3.21 -6.94
CA MET A 71 1.54 -4.11 -5.96
C MET A 71 0.75 -5.41 -5.82
N PHE A 72 -0.58 -5.33 -5.74
CA PHE A 72 -1.42 -6.53 -5.70
C PHE A 72 -1.17 -7.44 -6.91
N PHE A 73 -1.10 -6.90 -8.12
CA PHE A 73 -0.82 -7.71 -9.32
C PHE A 73 0.59 -8.33 -9.33
N PHE A 74 1.60 -7.67 -8.77
CA PHE A 74 2.93 -8.23 -8.65
C PHE A 74 3.02 -9.31 -7.56
N PHE A 75 2.31 -9.14 -6.45
CA PHE A 75 2.44 -10.00 -5.27
C PHE A 75 1.37 -11.08 -5.13
N GLN A 76 0.28 -11.04 -5.90
CA GLN A 76 -0.80 -12.04 -5.88
C GLN A 76 -0.27 -13.49 -5.93
N LYS A 77 0.76 -13.77 -6.73
CA LYS A 77 1.35 -15.11 -6.87
C LYS A 77 2.08 -15.58 -5.60
N TYR A 78 2.67 -14.66 -4.84
CA TYR A 78 3.34 -14.96 -3.57
C TYR A 78 2.35 -15.08 -2.43
N ILE A 79 1.32 -14.22 -2.41
CA ILE A 79 0.24 -14.23 -1.42
C ILE A 79 -0.56 -15.54 -1.51
N ILE A 80 -0.95 -15.97 -2.72
CA ILE A 80 -1.71 -17.22 -2.94
C ILE A 80 -0.91 -18.46 -2.51
N LYS A 81 0.40 -18.49 -2.76
CA LYS A 81 1.27 -19.60 -2.34
C LYS A 81 1.45 -19.65 -0.81
N GLY A 82 1.52 -18.49 -0.15
CA GLY A 82 1.59 -18.41 1.31
C GLY A 82 0.33 -18.92 2.00
N ILE A 83 -0.85 -18.57 1.48
CA ILE A 83 -2.15 -19.01 2.01
C ILE A 83 -2.35 -20.52 1.81
N SER A 84 -1.97 -21.05 0.65
CA SER A 84 -2.07 -22.50 0.36
C SER A 84 -1.22 -23.37 1.30
N LEU A 85 -0.02 -22.91 1.67
CA LEU A 85 0.85 -23.62 2.62
C LEU A 85 0.31 -23.59 4.06
N GLY A 86 -0.40 -22.53 4.46
CA GLY A 86 -1.10 -22.47 5.76
C GLY A 86 -2.25 -23.46 5.85
N GLY A 87 -3.10 -23.53 4.81
CA GLY A 87 -4.28 -24.41 4.82
C GLY A 87 -3.99 -25.91 4.70
N LEU A 88 -2.87 -26.31 4.09
CA LEU A 88 -2.46 -27.72 4.01
C LEU A 88 -1.87 -28.24 5.33
N LYS A 89 -1.27 -27.37 6.15
CA LYS A 89 -0.67 -27.78 7.42
C LYS A 89 -1.73 -28.03 8.50
N ASP A 90 -2.80 -27.24 8.53
CA ASP A 90 -3.87 -27.42 9.52
C ASP A 90 -4.60 -28.76 9.34
N ASN A 91 -4.79 -29.23 8.10
CA ASN A 91 -5.46 -30.51 7.85
C ASN A 91 -4.60 -31.75 8.19
N LEU A 92 -3.27 -31.64 8.23
CA LEU A 92 -2.40 -32.77 8.56
C LEU A 92 -2.15 -32.92 10.07
N ILE A 93 -2.46 -31.90 10.87
CA ILE A 93 -2.33 -31.97 12.34
C ILE A 93 -3.58 -32.63 12.96
N ILE A 94 -4.71 -32.66 12.24
CA ILE A 94 -5.98 -33.22 12.74
C ILE A 94 -6.09 -34.73 12.45
N GLU A 95 -5.29 -35.30 11.55
CA GLU A 95 -5.28 -36.75 11.27
C GLU A 95 -4.37 -37.58 12.20
N GLU A 96 -3.53 -36.95 13.03
CA GLU A 96 -2.63 -37.65 13.98
C GLU A 96 -3.15 -37.70 15.43
N GLU A 97 -4.39 -37.28 15.72
CA GLU A 97 -5.01 -37.40 17.05
C GLU A 97 -6.28 -38.29 17.02
#